data_AF-A0A3P8KWX1-F1
#
_entry.id   AF-A0A3P8KWX1-F1
#
_cell.length_a   1.000
_cell.length_b   1.000
_cell.length_c   1.000
_cell.angle_alpha   90.00
_cell.angle_beta   90.00
_cell.angle_gamma   90.00
#
_symmetry.space_group_name_H-M   'P 1'
#
loop_
_entity.id
_entity.type
_entity.pdbx_description
1 polymer ?
#
loop_
_entity_poly.entity_id
_entity_poly.type
_entity_poly.pdbx_seq_one_letter_code
_entity_poly.pdbx_strand_id
1 'polypeptide(L)' 'MEFFKKVILNQWDVNNDGKINRDELKMMLMQQSRLLGDRL' A
#
# COMPACT_ATOMS: atom_id res chain seq x y z
N MET A 1 -1.29 -12.71 -12.90
CA MET A 1 -2.03 -11.76 -12.05
C MET A 1 -1.85 -12.01 -10.56
N GLU A 2 -1.95 -13.25 -10.06
CA GLU A 2 -1.92 -13.54 -8.61
C GLU A 2 -0.65 -13.12 -7.85
N PHE A 3 0.52 -13.15 -8.49
CA PHE A 3 1.78 -12.74 -7.86
C PHE A 3 1.76 -11.27 -7.42
N PHE A 4 1.36 -10.36 -8.32
CA PHE A 4 1.29 -8.93 -8.01
C PHE A 4 0.30 -8.64 -6.89
N LYS A 5 -0.85 -9.33 -6.91
CA LYS A 5 -1.84 -9.23 -5.83
C LYS A 5 -1.24 -9.64 -4.49
N LYS A 6 -0.55 -10.78 -4.42
CA LYS A 6 0.12 -11.23 -3.20
C LYS A 6 1.18 -10.24 -2.69
N VAL A 7 2.01 -9.71 -3.58
CA VAL A 7 3.05 -8.75 -3.19
C VAL A 7 2.45 -7.49 -2.59
N ILE A 8 1.40 -6.94 -3.23
CA ILE A 8 0.71 -5.75 -2.73
C ILE A 8 0.04 -6.03 -1.38
N LEU A 9 -0.73 -7.12 -1.27
CA LEU A 9 -1.43 -7.45 -0.03
C LEU A 9 -0.45 -7.69 1.12
N ASN A 10 0.61 -8.47 0.92
CA ASN A 10 1.62 -8.71 1.97
C ASN A 10 2.24 -7.44 2.54
N GLN A 11 2.22 -6.34 1.80
CA GLN A 11 2.89 -5.10 2.17
C GLN A 11 1.92 -4.03 2.72
N TRP A 12 0.64 -4.11 2.35
CA TRP A 12 -0.33 -3.02 2.58
C TRP A 12 -1.65 -3.46 3.21
N ASP A 13 -2.01 -4.74 3.15
CA ASP A 13 -3.20 -5.31 3.78
C ASP A 13 -2.91 -5.51 5.28
N VAL A 14 -3.16 -4.46 6.06
CA VAL A 14 -2.81 -4.41 7.48
C VAL A 14 -3.79 -5.27 8.29
N ASN A 15 -5.06 -5.24 7.90
CA ASN A 15 -6.11 -6.00 8.59
C ASN A 15 -6.15 -7.49 8.15
N ASN A 16 -5.40 -7.86 7.12
CA ASN A 16 -5.30 -9.21 6.54
C ASN A 16 -6.65 -9.75 6.04
N ASP A 17 -7.50 -8.89 5.49
CA ASP A 17 -8.81 -9.27 4.94
C ASP A 17 -8.74 -9.73 3.46
N GLY A 18 -7.56 -9.66 2.85
CA GLY A 18 -7.28 -10.04 1.47
C GLY A 18 -7.61 -8.95 0.45
N LYS A 19 -7.88 -7.73 0.89
CA LYS A 19 -8.19 -6.55 0.06
C LYS A 19 -7.43 -5.33 0.59
N ILE A 20 -7.53 -4.21 -0.14
CA ILE A 20 -7.00 -2.92 0.28
C ILE A 20 -8.20 -1.99 0.48
N ASN A 21 -8.42 -1.57 1.71
CA ASN A 21 -9.47 -0.63 2.07
C ASN A 21 -9.02 0.84 1.92
N ARG A 22 -9.91 1.78 2.22
CA ARG A 22 -9.64 3.23 2.05
C ARG A 22 -8.49 3.71 2.95
N ASP A 23 -8.40 3.20 4.17
CA ASP A 23 -7.40 3.63 5.14
C ASP A 23 -6.01 3.09 4.78
N GLU A 24 -5.94 1.82 4.34
CA GLU A 24 -4.73 1.19 3.83
C GLU A 24 -4.22 1.89 2.56
N LEU A 25 -5.13 2.23 1.63
CA LEU A 25 -4.78 3.02 0.45
C LEU A 25 -4.26 4.41 0.82
N LYS A 26 -4.87 5.06 1.81
CA LYS A 26 -4.41 6.37 2.31
C LYS A 26 -2.99 6.26 2.88
N MET A 27 -2.69 5.21 3.63
CA MET A 27 -1.33 4.95 4.13
C MET A 27 -0.32 4.79 2.99
N MET A 28 -0.69 4.04 1.95
CA MET A 28 0.14 3.86 0.76
C MET A 28 0.48 5.18 0.07
N LEU A 29 -0.53 6.02 -0.18
CA LEU A 29 -0.34 7.33 -0.82
C LEU A 29 0.48 8.28 0.06
N MET A 30 0.28 8.26 1.38
CA MET A 30 1.09 9.07 2.31
C MET A 30 2.56 8.63 2.33
N GLN A 31 2.84 7.33 2.29
CA GLN A 31 4.22 6.84 2.21
C GLN A 31 4.88 7.24 0.89
N GLN A 32 4.18 7.12 -0.24
CA GLN A 32 4.69 7.60 -1.53
C GLN A 32 4.93 9.11 -1.54
N SER A 33 4.01 9.90 -0.98
CA SER A 33 4.17 11.35 -0.91
C SER A 33 5.38 11.77 -0.08
N ARG A 34 5.68 11.08 1.04
CA ARG A 34 6.91 11.30 1.81
C ARG A 34 8.16 10.96 1.00
N LEU A 35 8.16 9.80 0.33
CA LEU A 35 9.28 9.37 -0.52
C LEU A 35 9.54 10.32 -1.70
N LEU A 36 8.49 10.95 -2.25
CA LEU A 36 8.60 11.92 -3.33
C LEU A 36 8.99 13.31 -2.82
N GLY A 37 8.51 13.72 -1.65
CA GLY A 37 8.86 14.98 -1.01
C GLY A 37 10.32 15.04 -0.55
N ASP A 38 10.88 13.91 -0.08
CA ASP A 38 12.29 13.84 0.35
C ASP A 38 13.29 13.79 -0.83
N ARG A 39 12.82 13.67 -2.07
CA ARG A 39 13.67 13.54 -3.29
C ARG A 39 13.69 14.80 -4.17
N LEU A 40 13.02 15.87 -3.75
CA LEU A 40 12.98 17.19 -4.40
C LEU A 40 13.71 18.22 -3.54
#